data_AF-A0A9W6NIW6-F1
#
_entry.id   AF-A0A9W6NIW6-F1
#
_cell.length_a   1.000
_cell.length_b   1.000
_cell.length_c   1.000
_cell.angle_alpha   90.00
_cell.angle_beta   90.00
_cell.angle_gamma   90.00
#
_symmetry.space_group_name_H-M   'P 1'
#
loop_
_entity.id
_entity.type
_entity.pdbx_description
1 polymer ?
#
loop_
_entity_poly.entity_id
_entity_poly.type
_entity_poly.pdbx_seq_one_letter_code
_entity_poly.pdbx_strand_id
1 'polypeptide(L)'
;MSTATVIAARAGDQRALDALVGEYLPLIYNIVGRALQGHADVDDVVQETMLRVIDGLPRLREPDSFRSWVVAIAMSQVRDRHRRQTQAPLVGDWADPTDTADPGADFADLAITRLRLSGQRQEVAEATRWLEHDDRELLSLWWLEAAGQLERDEVVEALQLTRQHAAVRIQRMKAQLDAARAVVRALAAKPRCPELTAVLHSWDGRPSALWRKRLARHTRECRQCDRAWSDMVAAERLLAGVALVPVPFVFSALAAGTTATTTATTAAVTTTKAGGLKAVLFGWFAASKPVLVGIAATAAIAGTAGAAYVATQGDEKPAVVAAAPSDSPTVSQSPAPPPSQAPPSSAPPSPTPAKSTVAALPPATKSAKKGVSTNDKFGANNGPAMKDVKAAWYYDWSPNPMSGVSGVEFVPMVWGSGNVAGDLAKAKANGKTLLAFNEPDLKEQSNMTPAQVLDLWPQLEATGMRLGSPAPAFGADTPGGWFDQFMAGVKQRGLRVDFITLHWYGGDFGPNAANQLKTYIQNVYNRYHLPIWLTEYALMRFDNGTVYPSTDQQVAFVNSSTAMLQGLSYVERYSWFLLYTSKSGDTGLYSNGTTPTQVGAAYRAAGG
;
A
#
# COMPACT_ATOMS: atom_id res chain seq x y z
N MET A 1 11.91 24.57 6.95
CA MET A 1 12.03 25.76 7.82
C MET A 1 13.07 26.77 7.31
N SER A 2 13.09 27.99 7.88
CA SER A 2 14.19 28.97 7.74
C SER A 2 14.88 29.24 9.09
N THR A 3 16.15 29.64 9.07
CA THR A 3 16.97 29.97 10.26
C THR A 3 16.33 31.06 11.13
N ALA A 4 15.61 31.99 10.50
CA ALA A 4 14.87 33.06 11.19
C ALA A 4 13.84 32.52 12.21
N THR A 5 13.18 31.39 11.92
CA THR A 5 12.23 30.76 12.86
C THR A 5 12.95 30.22 14.10
N VAL A 6 14.12 29.59 13.93
CA VAL A 6 14.95 29.12 15.05
C VAL A 6 15.39 30.29 15.93
N ILE A 7 15.82 31.39 15.31
CA ILE A 7 16.27 32.61 16.02
C ILE A 7 15.10 33.26 16.80
N ALA A 8 13.93 33.39 16.18
CA ALA A 8 12.74 33.95 16.83
C ALA A 8 12.29 33.13 18.05
N ALA A 9 12.26 31.80 17.93
CA ALA A 9 11.92 30.93 19.05
C ALA A 9 13.01 30.91 20.14
N ARG A 10 14.29 30.99 19.76
CA ARG A 10 15.40 31.16 20.73
C ARG A 10 15.29 32.48 21.51
N ALA A 11 14.71 33.52 20.89
CA ALA A 11 14.38 34.79 21.53
C ALA A 11 13.06 34.76 22.34
N GLY A 12 12.33 33.64 22.35
CA GLY A 12 11.12 33.44 23.15
C GLY A 12 9.79 33.65 22.42
N ASP A 13 9.79 33.84 21.09
CA ASP A 13 8.53 33.85 20.31
C ASP A 13 7.87 32.47 20.33
N GLN A 14 6.72 32.38 21.02
CA GLN A 14 5.96 31.13 21.12
C GLN A 14 5.39 30.67 19.78
N ARG A 15 5.01 31.56 18.85
CA ARG A 15 4.52 31.13 17.54
C ARG A 15 5.62 30.48 16.70
N ALA A 16 6.85 30.98 16.84
CA ALA A 16 8.01 30.35 16.23
C ALA A 16 8.33 29.00 16.90
N LEU A 17 8.17 28.89 18.23
CA LEU A 17 8.33 27.63 18.96
C LEU A 17 7.26 26.59 18.58
N ASP A 18 5.99 26.99 18.48
CA ASP A 18 4.88 26.15 18.04
C ASP A 18 5.10 25.63 16.61
N ALA A 19 5.60 26.48 15.72
CA ALA A 19 5.96 26.10 14.35
C ALA A 19 7.13 25.09 14.31
N LEU A 20 8.20 25.30 15.11
CA LEU A 20 9.30 24.35 15.27
C LEU A 20 8.79 23.00 15.80
N VAL A 21 7.97 23.02 16.86
CA VAL A 21 7.38 21.84 17.48
C VAL A 21 6.52 21.07 16.46
N GLY A 22 5.69 21.77 15.68
CA GLY A 22 4.85 21.17 14.65
C GLY A 22 5.62 20.59 13.46
N GLU A 23 6.67 21.26 12.97
CA GLU A 23 7.48 20.79 11.83
C GLU A 23 8.35 19.56 12.22
N TYR A 24 8.85 19.49 13.46
CA TYR A 24 9.82 18.47 13.88
C TYR A 24 9.24 17.29 14.67
N LEU A 25 8.09 17.42 15.32
CA LEU A 25 7.44 16.30 16.04
C LEU A 25 7.21 15.06 15.14
N PRO A 26 6.73 15.17 13.88
CA PRO A 26 6.55 14.00 13.01
C PRO A 26 7.87 13.31 12.62
N LEU A 27 8.96 14.07 12.50
CA LEU A 27 10.30 13.55 12.22
C LEU A 27 10.82 12.74 13.41
N ILE A 28 10.74 13.31 14.62
CA ILE A 28 11.14 12.65 15.87
C ILE A 28 10.31 11.38 16.11
N TYR A 29 8.98 11.46 15.92
CA TYR A 29 8.10 10.29 16.04
C TYR A 29 8.48 9.17 15.06
N ASN A 30 8.85 9.50 13.82
CA ASN A 30 9.32 8.51 12.86
C ASN A 30 10.71 7.95 13.18
N ILE A 31 11.63 8.74 13.75
CA ILE A 31 12.94 8.24 14.23
C ILE A 31 12.72 7.24 15.39
N VAL A 32 12.06 7.69 16.45
CA VAL A 32 11.85 6.92 17.70
C VAL A 32 10.99 5.68 17.45
N GLY A 33 9.85 5.84 16.76
CA GLY A 33 8.93 4.73 16.47
C GLY A 33 9.55 3.61 15.64
N ARG A 34 10.46 3.95 14.71
CA ARG A 34 11.19 2.97 13.89
C ARG A 34 12.33 2.30 14.65
N ALA A 35 13.09 3.05 15.44
CA ALA A 35 14.19 2.50 16.23
C ALA A 35 13.70 1.57 17.35
N LEU A 36 12.59 1.92 18.02
CA LEU A 36 11.97 1.14 19.10
C LEU A 36 10.90 0.14 18.62
N GLN A 37 10.66 0.02 17.31
CA GLN A 37 9.66 -0.87 16.71
C GLN A 37 8.26 -0.76 17.34
N GLY A 38 7.83 0.45 17.72
CA GLY A 38 6.47 0.73 18.19
C GLY A 38 6.15 0.29 19.62
N HIS A 39 7.17 -0.02 20.41
CA HIS A 39 7.04 -0.21 21.86
C HIS A 39 6.17 0.88 22.50
N ALA A 40 5.41 0.54 23.55
CA ALA A 40 4.55 1.49 24.27
C ALA A 40 5.27 2.77 24.76
N ASP A 41 6.60 2.71 24.88
CA ASP A 41 7.49 3.79 25.32
C ASP A 41 7.75 4.84 24.23
N VAL A 42 7.27 4.64 22.99
CA VAL A 42 7.52 5.58 21.88
C VAL A 42 6.99 6.98 22.23
N ASP A 43 5.80 7.09 22.80
CA ASP A 43 5.24 8.39 23.21
C ASP A 43 6.06 9.03 24.35
N ASP A 44 6.48 8.26 25.36
CA ASP A 44 7.35 8.73 26.45
C ASP A 44 8.72 9.22 25.93
N VAL A 45 9.34 8.47 25.03
CA VAL A 45 10.67 8.79 24.47
C VAL A 45 10.58 9.97 23.49
N VAL A 46 9.48 10.11 22.75
CA VAL A 46 9.17 11.32 21.98
C VAL A 46 8.94 12.51 22.92
N GLN A 47 8.23 12.35 24.04
CA GLN A 47 8.03 13.41 25.03
C GLN A 47 9.35 13.87 25.66
N GLU A 48 10.19 12.95 26.16
CA GLU A 48 11.50 13.29 26.74
C GLU A 48 12.40 13.97 25.70
N THR A 49 12.34 13.53 24.43
CA THR A 49 13.05 14.20 23.31
C THR A 49 12.55 15.64 23.13
N MET A 50 11.25 15.86 23.00
CA MET A 50 10.67 17.19 22.78
C MET A 50 10.93 18.14 23.94
N LEU A 51 10.85 17.67 25.18
CA LEU A 51 11.18 18.48 26.36
C LEU A 51 12.67 18.86 26.38
N ARG A 52 13.58 17.93 26.06
CA ARG A 52 15.02 18.22 25.94
C ARG A 52 15.33 19.18 24.77
N VAL A 53 14.56 19.15 23.67
CA VAL A 53 14.67 20.13 22.57
C VAL A 53 14.21 21.51 23.02
N ILE A 54 13.04 21.64 23.68
CA ILE A 54 12.53 22.92 24.18
C ILE A 54 13.48 23.54 25.23
N ASP A 55 14.00 22.74 26.16
CA ASP A 55 14.93 23.21 27.20
C ASP A 55 16.37 23.37 26.72
N GLY A 56 16.71 22.79 25.57
CA GLY A 56 18.00 22.94 24.91
C GLY A 56 18.07 24.17 24.00
N LEU A 57 16.97 24.55 23.34
CA LEU A 57 16.92 25.56 22.28
C LEU A 57 17.56 26.92 22.68
N PRO A 58 17.33 27.49 23.89
CA PRO A 58 17.99 28.73 24.31
C PRO A 58 19.52 28.66 24.36
N ARG A 59 20.09 27.43 24.43
CA ARG A 59 21.53 27.16 24.51
C ARG A 59 22.13 26.70 23.17
N LEU A 60 21.32 26.58 22.10
CA LEU A 60 21.81 26.23 20.77
C LEU A 60 22.66 27.39 20.21
N ARG A 61 23.93 27.11 19.94
CA ARG A 61 24.94 28.08 19.51
C ARG A 61 24.71 28.52 18.05
N GLU A 62 24.53 27.54 17.18
CA GLU A 62 24.38 27.67 15.73
C GLU A 62 22.92 27.35 15.35
N PRO A 63 22.10 28.34 14.97
CA PRO A 63 20.69 28.09 14.65
C PRO A 63 20.48 27.21 13.42
N ASP A 64 21.43 27.20 12.48
CA ASP A 64 21.36 26.40 11.24
C ASP A 64 21.51 24.89 11.49
N SER A 65 22.25 24.46 12.53
CA SER A 65 22.41 23.05 12.90
C SER A 65 21.27 22.51 13.80
N PHE A 66 20.18 23.27 13.97
CA PHE A 66 18.99 22.85 14.74
C PHE A 66 18.47 21.47 14.32
N ARG A 67 18.49 21.15 13.01
CA ARG A 67 18.00 19.87 12.47
C ARG A 67 18.87 18.69 12.94
N SER A 68 20.17 18.71 12.68
CA SER A 68 21.12 17.70 13.17
C SER A 68 21.03 17.55 14.70
N TRP A 69 20.96 18.67 15.41
CA TRP A 69 20.92 18.72 16.87
C TRP A 69 19.66 18.05 17.45
N VAL A 70 18.49 18.29 16.86
CA VAL A 70 17.23 17.62 17.24
C VAL A 70 17.32 16.11 16.99
N VAL A 71 17.85 15.69 15.84
CA VAL A 71 18.05 14.26 15.49
C VAL A 71 19.04 13.60 16.46
N ALA A 72 20.12 14.29 16.84
CA ALA A 72 21.09 13.80 17.81
C ALA A 72 20.48 13.64 19.22
N ILE A 73 19.57 14.52 19.66
CA ILE A 73 18.84 14.36 20.93
C ILE A 73 17.94 13.12 20.89
N ALA A 74 17.19 12.91 19.81
CA ALA A 74 16.34 11.74 19.63
C ALA A 74 17.15 10.44 19.70
N MET A 75 18.27 10.37 18.96
CA MET A 75 19.19 9.23 18.99
C MET A 75 19.92 9.06 20.33
N SER A 76 20.05 10.13 21.14
CA SER A 76 20.49 10.01 22.52
C SER A 76 19.42 9.40 23.42
N GLN A 77 18.13 9.66 23.20
CA GLN A 77 17.05 9.10 24.03
C GLN A 77 16.86 7.61 23.77
N VAL A 78 16.90 7.19 22.50
CA VAL A 78 16.86 5.79 22.10
C VAL A 78 18.01 4.99 22.75
N ARG A 79 19.25 5.50 22.67
CA ARG A 79 20.42 4.88 23.32
C ARG A 79 20.35 4.91 24.86
N ASP A 80 19.86 5.99 25.46
CA ASP A 80 19.63 6.08 26.91
C ASP A 80 18.58 5.06 27.38
N ARG A 81 17.48 4.90 26.64
CA ARG A 81 16.42 3.92 26.96
C ARG A 81 16.94 2.48 26.85
N HIS A 82 17.65 2.14 25.77
CA HIS A 82 18.20 0.80 25.59
C HIS A 82 19.24 0.45 26.66
N ARG A 83 20.10 1.41 27.05
CA ARG A 83 21.02 1.24 28.17
C ARG A 83 20.28 1.01 29.49
N ARG A 84 19.19 1.74 29.77
CA ARG A 84 18.35 1.51 30.96
C ARG A 84 17.65 0.14 30.94
N GLN A 85 17.18 -0.34 29.78
CA GLN A 85 16.60 -1.69 29.64
C GLN A 85 17.63 -2.79 29.92
N THR A 86 18.84 -2.67 29.35
CA THR A 86 19.91 -3.67 29.48
C THR A 86 20.65 -3.64 30.83
N GLN A 87 20.43 -2.59 31.64
CA GLN A 87 21.02 -2.44 32.98
C GLN A 87 19.98 -2.54 34.12
N ALA A 88 18.72 -2.83 33.81
CA ALA A 88 17.69 -3.09 34.82
C ALA A 88 18.03 -4.38 35.61
N PRO A 89 18.07 -4.36 36.96
CA PRO A 89 18.32 -5.56 37.74
C PRO A 89 17.22 -6.61 37.53
N LEU A 90 17.60 -7.89 37.53
CA LEU A 90 16.66 -9.02 37.51
C LEU A 90 15.96 -9.18 38.88
N VAL A 91 15.10 -8.22 39.23
CA VAL A 91 14.13 -8.36 40.31
C VAL A 91 12.99 -9.21 39.79
N GLY A 92 13.06 -10.52 40.05
CA GLY A 92 11.98 -11.44 39.73
C GLY A 92 10.85 -11.30 40.73
N ASP A 93 9.64 -10.99 40.25
CA ASP A 93 8.39 -11.33 40.90
C ASP A 93 7.32 -11.64 39.83
N TRP A 94 6.21 -12.27 40.22
CA TRP A 94 5.31 -13.01 39.32
C TRP A 94 4.71 -12.18 38.15
N ALA A 95 5.15 -12.48 36.93
CA ALA A 95 4.46 -12.11 35.69
C ALA A 95 3.68 -13.31 35.14
N ASP A 96 2.42 -13.10 34.78
CA ASP A 96 1.51 -14.12 34.25
C ASP A 96 1.96 -14.60 32.85
N PRO A 97 2.10 -15.91 32.58
CA PRO A 97 2.57 -16.41 31.28
C PRO A 97 1.77 -15.98 30.04
N THR A 98 0.58 -15.39 30.20
CA THR A 98 -0.22 -14.86 29.09
C THR A 98 0.13 -13.44 28.64
N ASP A 99 0.92 -12.66 29.40
CA ASP A 99 1.24 -11.26 29.07
C ASP A 99 2.70 -11.04 28.62
N THR A 100 3.15 -11.87 27.67
CA THR A 100 4.28 -11.50 26.80
C THR A 100 3.87 -11.55 25.33
N ALA A 101 2.95 -10.66 24.96
CA ALA A 101 2.94 -10.17 23.57
C ALA A 101 4.33 -9.61 23.25
N ASP A 102 4.92 -10.00 22.12
CA ASP A 102 6.19 -9.44 21.66
C ASP A 102 5.93 -8.01 21.13
N PRO A 103 6.38 -6.93 21.79
CA PRO A 103 6.08 -5.57 21.33
C PRO A 103 6.82 -5.21 20.02
N GLY A 104 7.78 -6.03 19.61
CA GLY A 104 8.39 -5.97 18.27
C GLY A 104 7.49 -6.55 17.17
N ALA A 105 6.38 -7.20 17.52
CA ALA A 105 5.27 -7.43 16.61
C ALA A 105 4.73 -6.07 16.12
N ASP A 106 4.38 -5.18 17.05
CA ASP A 106 3.50 -4.04 16.80
C ASP A 106 3.92 -3.17 15.61
N PHE A 107 5.04 -2.44 15.61
CA PHE A 107 5.31 -1.51 14.47
C PHE A 107 5.47 -2.22 13.12
N ALA A 108 6.04 -3.43 13.10
CA ALA A 108 6.22 -4.16 11.85
C ALA A 108 4.87 -4.69 11.32
N ASP A 109 4.00 -5.23 12.17
CA ASP A 109 2.64 -5.65 11.77
C ASP A 109 1.74 -4.44 11.52
N LEU A 110 1.95 -3.32 12.22
CA LEU A 110 1.28 -2.04 11.99
C LEU A 110 1.70 -1.42 10.66
N ALA A 111 2.95 -1.55 10.24
CA ALA A 111 3.42 -1.16 8.91
C ALA A 111 2.84 -2.08 7.83
N ILE A 112 2.87 -3.40 8.03
CA ILE A 112 2.29 -4.39 7.10
C ILE A 112 0.77 -4.16 6.94
N THR A 113 0.07 -3.91 8.04
CA THR A 113 -1.40 -3.71 8.10
C THR A 113 -1.82 -2.33 7.59
N ARG A 114 -1.18 -1.24 8.03
CA ARG A 114 -1.54 0.14 7.62
C ARG A 114 -1.07 0.49 6.20
N LEU A 115 0.00 -0.14 5.69
CA LEU A 115 0.58 0.17 4.38
C LEU A 115 0.38 -0.94 3.32
N ARG A 116 -0.38 -2.00 3.65
CA ARG A 116 -0.72 -3.14 2.76
C ARG A 116 0.46 -3.63 1.91
N LEU A 117 1.60 -3.84 2.56
CA LEU A 117 2.88 -4.07 1.89
C LEU A 117 2.88 -5.37 1.07
N SER A 118 3.10 -5.29 -0.24
CA SER A 118 3.12 -6.46 -1.12
C SER A 118 4.51 -7.11 -1.22
N GLY A 119 4.54 -8.45 -1.20
CA GLY A 119 5.72 -9.27 -1.47
C GLY A 119 6.97 -8.81 -0.73
N GLN A 120 7.99 -8.36 -1.47
CA GLN A 120 9.29 -8.01 -0.90
C GLN A 120 9.25 -6.80 0.06
N ARG A 121 8.21 -5.96 0.03
CA ARG A 121 8.03 -4.89 1.04
C ARG A 121 7.60 -5.47 2.40
N GLN A 122 6.78 -6.53 2.42
CA GLN A 122 6.48 -7.27 3.65
C GLN A 122 7.74 -7.98 4.18
N GLU A 123 8.50 -8.64 3.29
CA GLU A 123 9.78 -9.27 3.66
C GLU A 123 10.74 -8.29 4.33
N VAL A 124 10.82 -7.04 3.84
CA VAL A 124 11.61 -5.95 4.45
C VAL A 124 11.11 -5.60 5.85
N ALA A 125 9.79 -5.44 6.04
CA ALA A 125 9.22 -5.07 7.33
C ALA A 125 9.47 -6.16 8.39
N GLU A 126 9.18 -7.42 8.06
CA GLU A 126 9.47 -8.56 8.94
C GLU A 126 10.97 -8.73 9.20
N ALA A 127 11.82 -8.50 8.19
CA ALA A 127 13.28 -8.57 8.32
C ALA A 127 13.85 -7.57 9.34
N THR A 128 13.17 -6.44 9.61
CA THR A 128 13.63 -5.48 10.64
C THR A 128 13.67 -6.10 12.04
N ARG A 129 12.77 -7.05 12.37
CA ARG A 129 12.74 -7.77 13.66
C ARG A 129 14.02 -8.58 13.92
N TRP A 130 14.71 -8.99 12.87
CA TRP A 130 15.90 -9.83 12.97
C TRP A 130 17.18 -9.02 13.23
N LEU A 131 17.16 -7.69 13.17
CA LEU A 131 18.33 -6.82 13.29
C LEU A 131 18.76 -6.56 14.75
N GLU A 132 20.04 -6.27 14.93
CA GLU A 132 20.61 -5.85 16.24
C GLU A 132 20.15 -4.40 16.55
N HIS A 133 20.13 -3.95 17.82
CA HIS A 133 19.64 -2.60 18.18
C HIS A 133 20.40 -1.49 17.42
N ASP A 134 21.73 -1.57 17.42
CA ASP A 134 22.68 -0.75 16.65
C ASP A 134 22.44 -0.74 15.13
N ASP A 135 21.87 -1.80 14.56
CA ASP A 135 21.51 -1.87 13.13
C ASP A 135 20.11 -1.28 12.89
N ARG A 136 19.18 -1.37 13.85
CA ARG A 136 17.84 -0.76 13.80
C ARG A 136 17.89 0.77 13.95
N GLU A 137 18.69 1.28 14.89
CA GLU A 137 19.03 2.71 15.01
C GLU A 137 19.59 3.27 13.69
N LEU A 138 20.52 2.54 13.07
CA LEU A 138 21.13 2.96 11.81
C LEU A 138 20.14 2.90 10.65
N LEU A 139 19.31 1.85 10.59
CA LEU A 139 18.24 1.71 9.60
C LEU A 139 17.23 2.87 9.68
N SER A 140 16.85 3.34 10.87
CA SER A 140 15.88 4.43 11.01
C SER A 140 16.42 5.76 10.45
N LEU A 141 17.69 6.08 10.69
CA LEU A 141 18.34 7.29 10.16
C LEU A 141 18.63 7.18 8.66
N TRP A 142 19.22 6.06 8.22
CA TRP A 142 19.55 5.82 6.81
C TRP A 142 18.30 5.76 5.93
N TRP A 143 17.15 5.36 6.47
CA TRP A 143 15.87 5.50 5.77
C TRP A 143 15.57 6.96 5.43
N LEU A 144 15.66 7.84 6.43
CA LEU A 144 15.36 9.26 6.27
C LEU A 144 16.35 9.90 5.29
N GLU A 145 17.62 9.48 5.33
CA GLU A 145 18.62 9.83 4.30
C GLU A 145 18.18 9.40 2.89
N ALA A 146 17.79 8.13 2.71
CA ALA A 146 17.34 7.60 1.42
C ALA A 146 16.02 8.25 0.92
N ALA A 147 15.23 8.83 1.83
CA ALA A 147 14.02 9.59 1.53
C ALA A 147 14.27 11.10 1.30
N GLY A 148 15.52 11.57 1.33
CA GLY A 148 15.86 13.01 1.24
C GLY A 148 15.41 13.83 2.46
N GLN A 149 15.14 13.16 3.58
CA GLN A 149 14.70 13.73 4.85
C GLN A 149 15.85 13.86 5.89
N LEU A 150 17.05 13.38 5.58
CA LEU A 150 18.30 13.75 6.26
C LEU A 150 19.43 13.84 5.24
N GLU A 151 20.44 14.67 5.49
CA GLU A 151 21.72 14.60 4.78
C GLU A 151 22.68 13.62 5.44
N ARG A 152 23.67 13.13 4.68
CA ARG A 152 24.67 12.17 5.17
C ARG A 152 25.40 12.67 6.42
N ASP A 153 25.68 13.96 6.52
CA ASP A 153 26.43 14.49 7.66
C ASP A 153 25.56 14.61 8.92
N GLU A 154 24.24 14.83 8.80
CA GLU A 154 23.30 14.77 9.94
C GLU A 154 23.26 13.35 10.54
N VAL A 155 23.27 12.32 9.68
CA VAL A 155 23.36 10.90 10.11
C VAL A 155 24.69 10.61 10.80
N VAL A 156 25.79 11.19 10.31
CA VAL A 156 27.14 11.03 10.88
C VAL A 156 27.25 11.72 12.25
N GLU A 157 26.69 12.92 12.39
CA GLU A 157 26.65 13.70 13.63
C GLU A 157 25.79 13.02 14.70
N ALA A 158 24.56 12.63 14.37
CA ALA A 158 23.63 12.00 15.32
C ALA A 158 24.14 10.68 15.89
N LEU A 159 24.92 9.92 15.10
CA LEU A 159 25.58 8.68 15.51
C LEU A 159 26.97 8.89 16.14
N GLN A 160 27.51 10.11 16.10
CA GLN A 160 28.85 10.46 16.59
C GLN A 160 29.97 9.61 15.93
N LEU A 161 29.89 9.46 14.60
CA LEU A 161 30.82 8.67 13.79
C LEU A 161 31.70 9.54 12.88
N THR A 162 32.62 8.92 12.15
CA THR A 162 33.21 9.52 10.95
C THR A 162 32.37 9.14 9.72
N ARG A 163 32.40 9.97 8.66
CA ARG A 163 31.70 9.67 7.38
C ARG A 163 32.10 8.30 6.80
N GLN A 164 33.36 7.89 6.99
CA GLN A 164 33.86 6.57 6.60
C GLN A 164 33.26 5.44 7.47
N HIS A 165 33.27 5.58 8.80
CA HIS A 165 32.71 4.57 9.71
C HIS A 165 31.19 4.41 9.51
N ALA A 166 30.46 5.52 9.28
CA ALA A 166 29.04 5.49 8.94
C ALA A 166 28.78 4.74 7.63
N ALA A 167 29.56 4.99 6.57
CA ALA A 167 29.42 4.27 5.30
C ALA A 167 29.67 2.75 5.45
N VAL A 168 30.67 2.34 6.23
CA VAL A 168 30.96 0.92 6.52
C VAL A 168 29.83 0.28 7.35
N ARG A 169 29.32 0.96 8.39
CA ARG A 169 28.17 0.46 9.16
C ARG A 169 26.91 0.34 8.30
N ILE A 170 26.62 1.30 7.41
CA ILE A 170 25.45 1.26 6.52
C ILE A 170 25.53 0.05 5.57
N GLN A 171 26.68 -0.20 4.94
CA GLN A 171 26.85 -1.38 4.08
C GLN A 171 26.70 -2.69 4.87
N ARG A 172 27.25 -2.76 6.09
CA ARG A 172 27.10 -3.93 6.97
C ARG A 172 25.65 -4.17 7.39
N MET A 173 24.92 -3.12 7.79
CA MET A 173 23.51 -3.16 8.19
C MET A 173 22.62 -3.61 7.01
N LYS A 174 22.83 -3.05 5.80
CA LYS A 174 22.13 -3.51 4.59
C LYS A 174 22.36 -4.99 4.31
N ALA A 175 23.60 -5.46 4.44
CA ALA A 175 23.93 -6.88 4.30
C ALA A 175 23.33 -7.77 5.42
N GLN A 176 22.98 -7.22 6.60
CA GLN A 176 22.17 -7.92 7.60
C GLN A 176 20.69 -7.93 7.24
N LEU A 177 20.16 -6.83 6.68
CA LEU A 177 18.77 -6.70 6.25
C LEU A 177 18.45 -7.67 5.10
N ASP A 178 19.30 -7.75 4.07
CA ASP A 178 19.10 -8.70 2.97
C ASP A 178 19.26 -10.17 3.43
N ALA A 179 20.12 -10.43 4.40
CA ALA A 179 20.21 -11.74 5.05
C ALA A 179 18.94 -12.09 5.87
N ALA A 180 18.34 -11.12 6.54
CA ALA A 180 17.08 -11.30 7.24
C ALA A 180 15.90 -11.50 6.27
N ARG A 181 15.86 -10.78 5.14
CA ARG A 181 14.85 -10.95 4.09
C ARG A 181 14.88 -12.35 3.47
N ALA A 182 16.07 -12.86 3.13
CA ALA A 182 16.23 -14.22 2.62
C ALA A 182 15.79 -15.28 3.65
N VAL A 183 16.05 -15.06 4.94
CA VAL A 183 15.54 -15.91 6.03
C VAL A 183 14.02 -15.86 6.13
N VAL A 184 13.39 -14.68 6.15
CA VAL A 184 11.93 -14.51 6.15
C VAL A 184 11.29 -15.26 4.98
N ARG A 185 11.80 -15.05 3.76
CA ARG A 185 11.31 -15.71 2.55
C ARG A 185 11.43 -17.24 2.62
N ALA A 186 12.56 -17.75 3.12
CA ALA A 186 12.76 -19.20 3.29
C ALA A 186 11.85 -19.81 4.38
N LEU A 187 11.53 -19.05 5.44
CA LEU A 187 10.57 -19.46 6.47
C LEU A 187 9.13 -19.46 5.94
N ALA A 188 8.76 -18.48 5.11
CA ALA A 188 7.42 -18.34 4.52
C ALA A 188 7.12 -19.35 3.40
N ALA A 189 8.15 -19.96 2.80
CA ALA A 189 8.02 -20.89 1.67
C ALA A 189 7.12 -22.10 1.99
N LYS A 190 6.25 -22.46 1.02
CA LYS A 190 5.34 -23.61 1.08
C LYS A 190 5.45 -24.43 -0.22
N PRO A 191 5.80 -25.74 -0.16
CA PRO A 191 6.29 -26.46 1.02
C PRO A 191 7.64 -25.92 1.51
N ARG A 192 7.85 -25.93 2.84
CA ARG A 192 9.12 -25.52 3.46
C ARG A 192 10.18 -26.60 3.22
N CYS A 193 11.44 -26.22 3.13
CA CYS A 193 12.55 -27.17 3.02
C CYS A 193 12.62 -28.12 4.24
N PRO A 194 12.78 -29.46 4.04
CA PRO A 194 12.94 -30.41 5.15
C PRO A 194 14.17 -30.14 6.01
N GLU A 195 15.32 -29.82 5.39
CA GLU A 195 16.56 -29.49 6.10
C GLU A 195 16.40 -28.23 6.96
N LEU A 196 15.79 -27.17 6.42
CA LEU A 196 15.44 -25.97 7.18
C LEU A 196 14.55 -26.32 8.38
N THR A 197 13.57 -27.21 8.18
CA THR A 197 12.67 -27.66 9.26
C THR A 197 13.43 -28.38 10.38
N ALA A 198 14.46 -29.17 10.06
CA ALA A 198 15.35 -29.76 11.06
C ALA A 198 16.20 -28.70 11.81
N VAL A 199 16.72 -27.68 11.10
CA VAL A 199 17.47 -26.58 11.74
C VAL A 199 16.61 -25.77 12.71
N LEU A 200 15.31 -25.63 12.42
CA LEU A 200 14.35 -24.89 13.26
C LEU A 200 13.89 -25.66 14.51
N HIS A 201 14.16 -26.97 14.64
CA HIS A 201 13.63 -27.81 15.73
C HIS A 201 14.06 -27.35 17.14
N SER A 202 15.15 -26.59 17.26
CA SER A 202 15.64 -26.02 18.53
C SER A 202 15.41 -24.51 18.66
N TRP A 203 14.57 -23.91 17.80
CA TRP A 203 14.27 -22.48 17.83
C TRP A 203 13.02 -22.19 18.66
N ASP A 204 13.11 -21.16 19.50
CA ASP A 204 12.03 -20.59 20.31
C ASP A 204 11.04 -19.72 19.50
N GLY A 205 11.23 -19.63 18.18
CA GLY A 205 10.44 -18.79 17.28
C GLY A 205 10.79 -17.29 17.33
N ARG A 206 11.71 -16.86 18.20
CA ARG A 206 12.03 -15.43 18.40
C ARG A 206 13.15 -14.97 17.44
N PRO A 207 12.93 -13.92 16.62
CA PRO A 207 13.97 -13.32 15.80
C PRO A 207 15.17 -12.87 16.63
N SER A 208 16.39 -13.23 16.21
CA SER A 208 17.61 -12.80 16.89
C SER A 208 18.82 -12.83 15.97
N ALA A 209 19.89 -12.15 16.35
CA ALA A 209 21.13 -12.11 15.58
C ALA A 209 21.81 -13.48 15.42
N LEU A 210 21.70 -14.36 16.41
CA LEU A 210 22.25 -15.71 16.37
C LEU A 210 21.48 -16.58 15.38
N TRP A 211 20.15 -16.56 15.45
CA TRP A 211 19.30 -17.29 14.52
C TRP A 211 19.33 -16.69 13.11
N ARG A 212 19.40 -15.36 12.95
CA ARG A 212 19.68 -14.68 11.67
C ARG A 212 20.93 -15.26 11.00
N LYS A 213 22.05 -15.34 11.73
CA LYS A 213 23.33 -15.87 11.22
C LYS A 213 23.28 -17.37 10.91
N ARG A 214 22.60 -18.17 11.74
CA ARG A 214 22.42 -19.63 11.54
C ARG A 214 21.53 -19.94 10.33
N LEU A 215 20.37 -19.30 10.23
CA LEU A 215 19.42 -19.53 9.13
C LEU A 215 19.93 -18.92 7.82
N ALA A 216 20.52 -17.73 7.82
CA ALA A 216 21.09 -17.13 6.61
C ALA A 216 22.21 -17.98 6.00
N ARG A 217 22.99 -18.70 6.84
CA ARG A 217 23.95 -19.70 6.36
C ARG A 217 23.24 -20.84 5.60
N HIS A 218 22.25 -21.48 6.23
CA HIS A 218 21.47 -22.54 5.58
C HIS A 218 20.84 -22.08 4.26
N THR A 219 20.30 -20.85 4.20
CA THR A 219 19.74 -20.30 2.95
C THR A 219 20.75 -20.03 1.83
N ARG A 220 22.06 -20.19 2.06
CA ARG A 220 23.11 -20.07 1.04
C ARG A 220 23.74 -21.42 0.68
N GLU A 221 23.69 -22.38 1.60
CA GLU A 221 24.32 -23.70 1.46
C GLU A 221 23.34 -24.76 0.92
N CYS A 222 22.02 -24.59 1.14
CA CYS A 222 20.99 -25.52 0.67
C CYS A 222 20.41 -25.14 -0.70
N ARG A 223 20.46 -26.09 -1.65
CA ARG A 223 19.98 -25.94 -3.06
C ARG A 223 18.47 -25.71 -3.24
N GLN A 224 17.69 -25.78 -2.17
CA GLN A 224 16.27 -25.42 -2.18
C GLN A 224 16.06 -23.99 -1.65
N CYS A 225 16.92 -23.54 -0.74
CA CYS A 225 16.79 -22.26 -0.04
C CYS A 225 17.67 -21.15 -0.65
N ASP A 226 18.65 -21.47 -1.49
CA ASP A 226 19.44 -20.50 -2.27
C ASP A 226 18.56 -19.57 -3.11
N ARG A 227 17.45 -20.09 -3.65
CA ARG A 227 16.38 -19.34 -4.34
C ARG A 227 15.76 -18.22 -3.52
N ALA A 228 15.91 -18.23 -2.19
CA ALA A 228 15.47 -17.11 -1.37
C ALA A 228 16.27 -15.83 -1.66
N TRP A 229 17.52 -15.97 -2.12
CA TRP A 229 18.40 -14.86 -2.54
C TRP A 229 18.18 -14.42 -4.00
N SER A 230 17.51 -15.25 -4.81
CA SER A 230 17.14 -14.90 -6.20
C SER A 230 16.12 -13.76 -6.24
N ASP A 231 16.16 -12.98 -7.32
CA ASP A 231 15.18 -11.92 -7.64
C ASP A 231 14.95 -10.89 -6.51
N MET A 232 15.85 -10.78 -5.53
CA MET A 232 15.78 -9.79 -4.48
C MET A 232 16.03 -8.39 -5.06
N VAL A 233 14.99 -7.55 -5.03
CA VAL A 233 15.13 -6.12 -5.28
C VAL A 233 15.99 -5.53 -4.15
N ALA A 234 16.98 -4.71 -4.50
CA ALA A 234 17.82 -4.01 -3.53
C ALA A 234 16.95 -3.22 -2.54
N ALA A 235 17.25 -3.34 -1.24
CA ALA A 235 16.39 -2.85 -0.16
C ALA A 235 15.96 -1.39 -0.39
N GLU A 236 16.88 -0.52 -0.80
CA GLU A 236 16.68 0.89 -1.16
C GLU A 236 15.42 1.15 -2.00
N ARG A 237 15.22 0.34 -3.06
CA ARG A 237 14.10 0.49 -4.01
C ARG A 237 12.76 0.03 -3.42
N LEU A 238 12.79 -0.78 -2.37
CA LEU A 238 11.60 -1.18 -1.63
C LEU A 238 11.22 -0.12 -0.59
N LEU A 239 12.20 0.56 0.01
CA LEU A 239 12.00 1.56 1.07
C LEU A 239 11.35 2.85 0.56
N ALA A 240 11.64 3.25 -0.69
CA ALA A 240 11.16 4.48 -1.30
C ALA A 240 9.63 4.66 -1.28
N GLY A 241 8.85 3.57 -1.18
CA GLY A 241 7.38 3.58 -1.11
C GLY A 241 6.78 3.22 0.24
N VAL A 242 7.56 3.25 1.33
CA VAL A 242 7.10 2.95 2.71
C VAL A 242 7.37 4.19 3.59
N ALA A 243 7.00 5.36 3.06
CA ALA A 243 7.27 6.67 3.64
C ALA A 243 6.31 6.98 4.81
N LEU A 244 6.87 7.55 5.88
CA LEU A 244 6.22 8.14 7.06
C LEU A 244 5.01 7.36 7.63
N VAL A 245 5.22 6.66 8.75
CA VAL A 245 4.07 6.18 9.53
C VAL A 245 3.37 7.41 10.11
N PRO A 246 2.04 7.58 9.92
CA PRO A 246 1.33 8.72 10.45
C PRO A 246 1.34 8.70 11.97
N VAL A 247 1.71 9.85 12.56
CA VAL A 247 1.63 10.11 14.00
C VAL A 247 0.18 9.86 14.45
N PRO A 248 -0.07 9.23 15.62
CA PRO A 248 -1.40 9.06 16.16
C PRO A 248 -2.18 10.39 16.18
N PHE A 249 -3.43 10.35 15.71
CA PHE A 249 -4.26 11.52 15.42
C PHE A 249 -4.50 12.47 16.61
N VAL A 250 -4.14 12.04 17.82
CA VAL A 250 -4.08 12.87 19.03
C VAL A 250 -3.23 14.11 18.75
N PHE A 251 -1.96 13.98 18.35
CA PHE A 251 -0.97 15.08 18.37
C PHE A 251 -1.20 16.24 17.38
N SER A 252 -2.18 16.16 16.48
CA SER A 252 -2.42 17.20 15.47
C SER A 252 -3.14 18.46 16.00
N ALA A 253 -3.71 18.42 17.21
CA ALA A 253 -4.60 19.48 17.71
C ALA A 253 -3.94 20.84 18.00
N LEU A 254 -2.60 20.94 17.99
CA LEU A 254 -1.85 22.19 18.20
C LEU A 254 -1.63 23.01 16.91
N ALA A 255 -1.73 22.40 15.73
CA ALA A 255 -1.40 23.06 14.46
C ALA A 255 -2.55 23.89 13.86
N ALA A 256 -3.79 23.68 14.31
CA ALA A 256 -4.97 24.41 13.88
C ALA A 256 -5.58 25.17 15.07
N GLY A 257 -5.54 26.50 15.05
CA GLY A 257 -6.11 27.39 16.08
C GLY A 257 -7.64 27.41 16.13
N THR A 258 -8.29 26.29 15.85
CA THR A 258 -9.75 26.11 15.80
C THR A 258 -10.24 25.51 17.11
N THR A 259 -10.92 26.31 17.95
CA THR A 259 -11.61 25.82 19.15
C THR A 259 -12.84 25.00 18.76
N ALA A 260 -12.63 23.72 18.42
CA ALA A 260 -13.71 22.76 18.23
C ALA A 260 -14.38 22.48 19.58
N THR A 261 -15.56 23.06 19.82
CA THR A 261 -16.32 22.88 21.06
C THR A 261 -16.95 21.49 21.11
N THR A 262 -16.23 20.52 21.68
CA THR A 262 -16.82 19.28 22.15
C THR A 262 -17.55 19.51 23.47
N THR A 263 -18.78 19.02 23.58
CA THR A 263 -19.61 19.13 24.80
C THR A 263 -19.14 18.12 25.86
N ALA A 264 -18.05 18.44 26.55
CA ALA A 264 -17.58 17.69 27.71
C ALA A 264 -18.53 17.90 28.91
N THR A 265 -18.93 16.80 29.55
CA THR A 265 -19.59 16.84 30.87
C THR A 265 -18.65 17.38 31.93
N THR A 266 -19.17 18.18 32.86
CA THR A 266 -18.36 19.06 33.71
C THR A 266 -17.64 18.33 34.85
N ALA A 267 -16.33 18.13 34.69
CA ALA A 267 -15.38 18.15 35.81
C ALA A 267 -14.81 19.58 35.94
N ALA A 268 -14.84 20.16 37.14
CA ALA A 268 -14.57 21.58 37.31
C ALA A 268 -13.07 21.93 37.22
N VAL A 269 -12.67 22.66 36.19
CA VAL A 269 -11.37 23.35 36.11
C VAL A 269 -11.60 24.85 36.30
N THR A 270 -11.13 25.40 37.41
CA THR A 270 -11.18 26.83 37.70
C THR A 270 -10.30 27.62 36.73
N THR A 271 -10.83 28.71 36.17
CA THR A 271 -10.14 29.53 35.17
C THR A 271 -9.00 30.37 35.76
N THR A 272 -7.75 29.96 35.51
CA THR A 272 -6.55 30.78 35.80
C THR A 272 -5.80 31.14 34.51
N LYS A 273 -5.27 32.36 34.45
CA LYS A 273 -4.60 32.93 33.25
C LYS A 273 -3.28 32.23 32.92
N ALA A 274 -2.98 32.16 31.62
CA ALA A 274 -1.63 32.10 31.04
C ALA A 274 -0.65 31.04 31.59
N GLY A 275 -0.98 29.75 31.39
CA GLY A 275 0.02 28.67 31.44
C GLY A 275 0.73 28.51 30.08
N GLY A 276 2.06 28.50 30.07
CA GLY A 276 2.86 28.34 28.83
C GLY A 276 2.88 26.90 28.28
N LEU A 277 3.44 26.72 27.08
CA LEU A 277 3.38 25.48 26.28
C LEU A 277 3.76 24.19 27.04
N LYS A 278 4.68 24.26 28.00
CA LYS A 278 5.02 23.13 28.89
C LYS A 278 3.81 22.55 29.64
N ALA A 279 2.88 23.40 30.07
CA ALA A 279 1.66 22.96 30.78
C ALA A 279 0.67 22.24 29.83
N VAL A 280 0.60 22.66 28.56
CA VAL A 280 -0.21 21.98 27.53
C VAL A 280 0.32 20.58 27.28
N LEU A 281 1.65 20.45 27.11
CA LEU A 281 2.32 19.15 26.98
C LEU A 281 2.13 18.27 28.24
N PHE A 282 2.34 18.80 29.44
CA PHE A 282 2.15 18.03 30.68
C PHE A 282 0.70 17.57 30.88
N GLY A 283 -0.29 18.40 30.55
CA GLY A 283 -1.71 18.03 30.65
C GLY A 283 -2.15 16.97 29.65
N TRP A 284 -1.45 16.84 28.52
CA TRP A 284 -1.79 15.89 27.45
C TRP A 284 -1.31 14.46 27.73
N PHE A 285 -0.03 14.28 28.04
CA PHE A 285 0.54 12.95 28.34
C PHE A 285 0.07 12.39 29.70
N ALA A 286 -0.55 13.21 30.56
CA ALA A 286 -1.12 12.75 31.83
C ALA A 286 -2.43 11.95 31.66
N ALA A 287 -3.10 12.03 30.50
CA ALA A 287 -4.35 11.31 30.24
C ALA A 287 -4.14 9.82 29.88
N SER A 288 -2.94 9.43 29.46
CA SER A 288 -2.59 8.09 29.01
C SER A 288 -2.11 7.17 30.15
N LYS A 289 -3.00 6.91 31.12
CA LYS A 289 -2.86 5.76 32.05
C LYS A 289 -4.17 4.97 32.11
N PRO A 290 -4.19 3.69 31.69
CA PRO A 290 -5.39 2.87 31.78
C PRO A 290 -5.63 2.46 33.25
N VAL A 291 -6.61 3.08 33.89
CA VAL A 291 -7.15 2.58 35.16
C VAL A 291 -8.03 1.36 34.83
N LEU A 292 -7.53 0.16 35.10
CA LEU A 292 -8.33 -1.06 35.03
C LEU A 292 -9.45 -1.01 36.08
N VAL A 293 -10.67 -0.74 35.64
CA VAL A 293 -11.91 -1.14 36.33
C VAL A 293 -12.81 -1.79 35.29
N GLY A 294 -13.26 -3.02 35.55
CA GLY A 294 -14.04 -3.80 34.59
C GLY A 294 -15.55 -3.58 34.69
N ILE A 295 -16.25 -4.11 33.69
CA ILE A 295 -17.67 -4.53 33.72
C ILE A 295 -18.69 -3.53 34.28
N ALA A 296 -19.38 -2.83 33.37
CA ALA A 296 -20.85 -2.74 33.42
C ALA A 296 -21.41 -2.26 32.08
N ALA A 297 -22.52 -2.87 31.64
CA ALA A 297 -23.44 -2.22 30.72
C ALA A 297 -24.54 -1.53 31.54
N THR A 298 -24.75 -0.23 31.34
CA THR A 298 -25.87 0.53 31.91
C THR A 298 -26.41 1.53 30.90
N ALA A 299 -27.73 1.53 30.71
CA ALA A 299 -28.48 2.44 29.87
C ALA A 299 -29.64 3.08 30.68
N ALA A 300 -30.41 3.97 30.03
CA ALA A 300 -31.46 4.84 30.61
C ALA A 300 -30.91 6.01 31.47
N ILE A 301 -31.61 7.13 31.69
CA ILE A 301 -33.03 7.54 31.55
C ILE A 301 -33.06 9.00 31.02
N ALA A 302 -34.02 9.58 30.29
CA ALA A 302 -35.09 9.22 29.33
C ALA A 302 -35.71 10.58 28.84
N GLY A 303 -36.64 10.73 27.89
CA GLY A 303 -37.34 9.82 26.97
C GLY A 303 -37.43 10.46 25.57
N THR A 304 -38.56 10.60 24.87
CA THR A 304 -39.97 10.22 25.13
C THR A 304 -40.66 9.84 23.81
N ALA A 305 -41.71 9.00 23.90
CA ALA A 305 -42.55 8.47 22.81
C ALA A 305 -41.86 7.44 21.86
N GLY A 306 -42.54 6.37 21.43
CA GLY A 306 -43.87 5.92 21.89
C GLY A 306 -44.63 4.99 20.93
N ALA A 307 -44.25 3.71 20.86
CA ALA A 307 -45.07 2.63 20.31
C ALA A 307 -44.62 1.29 20.90
N ALA A 308 -45.53 0.33 21.07
CA ALA A 308 -45.25 -0.94 21.74
C ALA A 308 -45.57 -2.15 20.85
N TYR A 309 -44.73 -3.17 20.91
CA TYR A 309 -45.16 -4.57 20.76
C TYR A 309 -44.32 -5.46 21.69
N VAL A 310 -44.84 -6.63 22.04
CA VAL A 310 -44.37 -7.49 23.15
C VAL A 310 -44.26 -8.95 22.68
N ALA A 311 -43.48 -9.74 23.42
CA ALA A 311 -43.27 -11.19 23.27
C ALA A 311 -42.37 -11.63 22.09
N THR A 312 -41.47 -12.60 22.22
CA THR A 312 -41.04 -13.37 23.42
C THR A 312 -39.60 -13.86 23.23
N GLN A 313 -38.85 -14.07 24.33
CA GLN A 313 -37.62 -14.86 24.28
C GLN A 313 -37.95 -16.36 24.17
N GLY A 314 -37.00 -17.11 23.63
CA GLY A 314 -36.98 -18.58 23.64
C GLY A 314 -35.54 -19.07 23.52
N ASP A 315 -34.88 -19.28 24.67
CA ASP A 315 -33.60 -19.99 24.73
C ASP A 315 -33.85 -21.49 24.55
N GLU A 316 -33.25 -22.12 23.53
CA GLU A 316 -33.05 -23.56 23.57
C GLU A 316 -31.83 -24.07 22.77
N LYS A 317 -30.83 -24.52 23.54
CA LYS A 317 -29.81 -25.52 23.21
C LYS A 317 -29.56 -26.30 24.51
N PRO A 318 -29.08 -27.57 24.48
CA PRO A 318 -28.47 -28.25 23.33
C PRO A 318 -29.02 -29.65 23.04
N ALA A 319 -28.60 -30.23 21.91
CA ALA A 319 -28.50 -31.68 21.75
C ALA A 319 -27.28 -32.03 20.88
N VAL A 320 -26.54 -33.07 21.27
CA VAL A 320 -25.45 -33.67 20.50
C VAL A 320 -25.92 -35.01 19.97
N VAL A 321 -25.68 -35.30 18.68
CA VAL A 321 -25.75 -36.66 18.14
C VAL A 321 -24.48 -36.92 17.35
N ALA A 322 -23.73 -37.94 17.77
CA ALA A 322 -22.57 -38.43 17.04
C ALA A 322 -22.98 -39.61 16.15
N ALA A 323 -22.41 -39.73 14.95
CA ALA A 323 -22.61 -40.87 14.07
C ALA A 323 -21.36 -41.15 13.21
N ALA A 324 -20.78 -42.33 13.39
CA ALA A 324 -19.70 -42.93 12.60
C ALA A 324 -19.53 -44.40 13.04
N PRO A 325 -18.84 -45.29 12.28
CA PRO A 325 -18.53 -45.26 10.84
C PRO A 325 -19.06 -46.52 10.10
N SER A 326 -19.06 -46.49 8.76
CA SER A 326 -19.10 -47.63 7.80
C SER A 326 -19.06 -47.04 6.37
N ASP A 327 -18.51 -47.66 5.32
CA ASP A 327 -17.63 -48.83 5.24
C ASP A 327 -16.75 -48.73 3.97
N SER A 328 -15.64 -49.47 3.91
CA SER A 328 -14.76 -49.52 2.73
C SER A 328 -15.14 -50.68 1.79
N PRO A 329 -15.02 -50.50 0.46
CA PRO A 329 -14.76 -51.62 -0.46
C PRO A 329 -13.38 -51.54 -1.12
N THR A 330 -12.89 -52.71 -1.54
CA THR A 330 -11.49 -52.95 -1.94
C THR A 330 -11.17 -52.61 -3.41
N VAL A 331 -9.92 -52.21 -3.62
CA VAL A 331 -9.12 -52.17 -4.85
C VAL A 331 -9.69 -52.94 -6.06
N SER A 332 -9.69 -52.28 -7.22
CA SER A 332 -9.43 -52.94 -8.51
C SER A 332 -8.53 -52.06 -9.39
N GLN A 333 -7.60 -52.67 -10.12
CA GLN A 333 -6.63 -51.98 -10.98
C GLN A 333 -7.13 -51.96 -12.43
N SER A 334 -6.76 -50.93 -13.21
CA SER A 334 -7.06 -50.84 -14.64
C SER A 334 -5.78 -50.57 -15.46
N PRO A 335 -5.60 -51.14 -16.67
CA PRO A 335 -4.28 -51.24 -17.30
C PRO A 335 -3.81 -49.97 -18.02
N ALA A 336 -2.49 -49.88 -18.23
CA ALA A 336 -1.87 -48.83 -19.05
C ALA A 336 -2.09 -49.07 -20.57
N PRO A 337 -2.13 -48.00 -21.40
CA PRO A 337 -2.24 -48.11 -22.85
C PRO A 337 -0.93 -48.60 -23.51
N PRO A 338 -1.00 -49.27 -24.67
CA PRO A 338 0.16 -49.77 -25.40
C PRO A 338 0.95 -48.64 -26.12
N PRO A 339 2.25 -48.86 -26.43
CA PRO A 339 3.08 -47.86 -27.09
C PRO A 339 2.73 -47.67 -28.57
N SER A 340 2.67 -46.40 -29.02
CA SER A 340 2.54 -46.08 -30.45
C SER A 340 3.85 -46.35 -31.19
N GLN A 341 3.77 -47.00 -32.35
CA GLN A 341 4.91 -47.27 -33.22
C GLN A 341 5.37 -46.01 -33.96
N ALA A 342 6.66 -45.97 -34.33
CA ALA A 342 7.25 -44.89 -35.13
C ALA A 342 7.34 -45.30 -36.62
N PRO A 343 6.95 -44.44 -37.57
CA PRO A 343 7.25 -44.62 -38.99
C PRO A 343 8.74 -44.43 -39.31
N PRO A 344 9.28 -45.03 -40.39
CA PRO A 344 10.70 -44.98 -40.72
C PRO A 344 11.13 -43.63 -41.33
N SER A 345 12.43 -43.33 -41.19
CA SER A 345 13.08 -42.17 -41.79
C SER A 345 13.40 -42.38 -43.27
N SER A 346 12.86 -41.52 -44.15
CA SER A 346 13.33 -41.35 -45.53
C SER A 346 13.24 -39.87 -45.94
N ALA A 347 14.37 -39.17 -45.98
CA ALA A 347 14.45 -37.75 -46.29
C ALA A 347 14.93 -37.47 -47.73
N PRO A 348 14.15 -36.77 -48.56
CA PRO A 348 14.64 -36.08 -49.76
C PRO A 348 15.34 -34.75 -49.39
N PRO A 349 16.18 -34.18 -50.26
CA PRO A 349 16.97 -32.97 -49.96
C PRO A 349 16.16 -31.67 -49.98
N SER A 350 16.66 -30.66 -49.26
CA SER A 350 16.04 -29.35 -49.07
C SER A 350 15.92 -28.53 -50.38
N PRO A 351 14.75 -27.94 -50.69
CA PRO A 351 14.64 -26.88 -51.69
C PRO A 351 15.06 -25.51 -51.12
N THR A 352 15.78 -24.74 -51.93
CA THR A 352 16.18 -23.34 -51.64
C THR A 352 14.97 -22.45 -51.37
N PRO A 353 15.01 -21.50 -50.40
CA PRO A 353 13.83 -20.71 -50.02
C PRO A 353 13.36 -19.77 -51.12
N ALA A 354 12.21 -20.09 -51.74
CA ALA A 354 11.46 -19.17 -52.57
C ALA A 354 10.81 -18.06 -51.71
N LYS A 355 10.75 -16.83 -52.24
CA LYS A 355 10.15 -15.68 -51.56
C LYS A 355 8.63 -15.86 -51.42
N SER A 356 8.16 -16.32 -50.27
CA SER A 356 6.73 -16.30 -49.95
C SER A 356 6.29 -14.85 -49.71
N THR A 357 5.40 -14.33 -50.54
CA THR A 357 4.75 -13.04 -50.32
C THR A 357 3.76 -13.18 -49.17
N VAL A 358 4.04 -12.48 -48.06
CA VAL A 358 3.14 -12.43 -46.90
C VAL A 358 1.79 -11.89 -47.36
N ALA A 359 0.77 -12.74 -47.35
CA ALA A 359 -0.61 -12.33 -47.57
C ALA A 359 -0.99 -11.34 -46.46
N ALA A 360 -1.52 -10.17 -46.85
CA ALA A 360 -1.91 -9.17 -45.88
C ALA A 360 -3.01 -9.70 -44.96
N LEU A 361 -2.84 -9.50 -43.64
CA LEU A 361 -3.89 -9.75 -42.66
C LEU A 361 -5.16 -8.97 -43.04
N PRO A 362 -6.37 -9.53 -42.85
CA PRO A 362 -7.61 -8.82 -43.11
C PRO A 362 -7.67 -7.53 -42.26
N PRO A 363 -8.33 -6.47 -42.75
CA PRO A 363 -8.29 -5.15 -42.12
C PRO A 363 -8.90 -5.18 -40.72
N ALA A 364 -8.05 -4.96 -39.72
CA ALA A 364 -8.36 -5.10 -38.29
C ALA A 364 -9.68 -4.43 -37.87
N THR A 365 -10.62 -5.24 -37.40
CA THR A 365 -11.98 -4.84 -37.00
C THR A 365 -11.99 -4.03 -35.71
N LYS A 366 -13.04 -3.24 -35.43
CA LYS A 366 -13.06 -2.40 -34.22
C LYS A 366 -13.46 -3.24 -32.99
N SER A 367 -12.50 -3.76 -32.23
CA SER A 367 -12.82 -4.51 -30.99
C SER A 367 -13.58 -3.65 -29.99
N ALA A 368 -14.73 -4.16 -29.53
CA ALA A 368 -15.58 -3.54 -28.52
C ALA A 368 -14.89 -3.38 -27.15
N LYS A 369 -13.83 -4.16 -26.86
CA LYS A 369 -13.11 -4.09 -25.58
C LYS A 369 -12.26 -2.82 -25.45
N LYS A 370 -11.69 -2.34 -26.56
CA LYS A 370 -10.62 -1.33 -26.57
C LYS A 370 -11.19 0.07 -26.35
N GLY A 371 -10.81 0.72 -25.26
CA GLY A 371 -11.13 2.11 -24.96
C GLY A 371 -9.89 2.93 -24.61
N VAL A 372 -10.08 4.13 -24.08
CA VAL A 372 -8.99 5.00 -23.60
C VAL A 372 -9.51 6.00 -22.58
N SER A 373 -8.65 6.42 -21.66
CA SER A 373 -8.91 7.49 -20.69
C SER A 373 -8.31 8.81 -21.17
N THR A 374 -9.10 9.90 -21.17
CA THR A 374 -8.62 11.24 -21.56
C THR A 374 -9.59 12.32 -21.12
N ASN A 375 -9.10 13.56 -20.97
CA ASN A 375 -9.94 14.75 -20.79
C ASN A 375 -9.28 15.97 -21.45
N ASP A 376 -10.01 17.08 -21.55
CA ASP A 376 -9.53 18.31 -22.21
C ASP A 376 -8.36 19.03 -21.48
N LYS A 377 -7.94 18.56 -20.29
CA LYS A 377 -6.70 19.03 -19.63
C LYS A 377 -5.45 18.31 -20.16
N PHE A 378 -5.59 17.10 -20.70
CA PHE A 378 -4.47 16.31 -21.23
C PHE A 378 -4.18 16.61 -22.70
N GLY A 379 -5.18 16.99 -23.49
CA GLY A 379 -4.98 17.41 -24.88
C GLY A 379 -6.27 17.81 -25.59
N ALA A 380 -6.12 18.47 -26.74
CA ALA A 380 -7.22 18.90 -27.59
C ALA A 380 -7.37 18.02 -28.84
N ASN A 381 -8.59 17.94 -29.37
CA ASN A 381 -9.03 17.04 -30.46
C ASN A 381 -9.24 15.57 -30.04
N ASN A 382 -9.67 15.36 -28.78
CA ASN A 382 -10.07 14.08 -28.18
C ASN A 382 -10.93 13.21 -29.12
N GLY A 383 -11.99 13.76 -29.72
CA GLY A 383 -12.88 13.03 -30.64
C GLY A 383 -12.18 12.42 -31.87
N PRO A 384 -11.49 13.22 -32.71
CA PRO A 384 -10.69 12.72 -33.82
C PRO A 384 -9.61 11.68 -33.45
N ALA A 385 -8.86 11.88 -32.36
CA ALA A 385 -7.82 10.92 -31.95
C ALA A 385 -8.41 9.59 -31.45
N MET A 386 -9.53 9.61 -30.71
CA MET A 386 -10.24 8.38 -30.32
C MET A 386 -10.79 7.61 -31.54
N LYS A 387 -11.18 8.30 -32.60
CA LYS A 387 -11.59 7.66 -33.86
C LYS A 387 -10.40 7.01 -34.57
N ASP A 388 -9.28 7.71 -34.71
CA ASP A 388 -8.06 7.16 -35.32
C ASP A 388 -7.53 5.94 -34.56
N VAL A 389 -7.44 6.00 -33.23
CA VAL A 389 -6.97 4.88 -32.39
C VAL A 389 -7.93 3.68 -32.35
N LYS A 390 -9.12 3.81 -32.98
CA LYS A 390 -10.23 2.84 -32.98
C LYS A 390 -10.81 2.56 -31.58
N ALA A 391 -10.86 3.54 -30.67
CA ALA A 391 -11.50 3.37 -29.37
C ALA A 391 -13.01 3.11 -29.54
N ALA A 392 -13.53 2.06 -28.92
CA ALA A 392 -14.96 1.73 -28.85
C ALA A 392 -15.68 2.57 -27.78
N TRP A 393 -15.01 2.78 -26.64
CA TRP A 393 -15.53 3.51 -25.48
C TRP A 393 -14.45 4.42 -24.88
N TYR A 394 -14.86 5.39 -24.05
CA TYR A 394 -13.97 6.27 -23.30
C TYR A 394 -14.62 6.73 -21.99
N TYR A 395 -13.80 7.29 -21.11
CA TYR A 395 -14.23 8.09 -19.96
C TYR A 395 -13.20 9.18 -19.65
N ASP A 396 -13.60 10.18 -18.88
CA ASP A 396 -12.86 11.41 -18.61
C ASP A 396 -12.74 11.75 -17.12
N TRP A 397 -12.96 10.74 -16.26
CA TRP A 397 -13.12 10.85 -14.80
C TRP A 397 -14.28 11.75 -14.35
N SER A 398 -15.23 12.06 -15.23
CA SER A 398 -16.39 12.92 -14.95
C SER A 398 -17.73 12.23 -15.26
N PRO A 399 -18.86 12.81 -14.83
CA PRO A 399 -20.19 12.29 -15.15
C PRO A 399 -20.76 12.85 -16.47
N ASN A 400 -19.99 13.66 -17.23
CA ASN A 400 -20.41 14.32 -18.46
C ASN A 400 -19.51 13.97 -19.65
N PRO A 401 -20.05 13.79 -20.87
CA PRO A 401 -19.23 13.55 -22.06
C PRO A 401 -18.45 14.82 -22.45
N MET A 402 -17.25 14.64 -23.00
CA MET A 402 -16.50 15.73 -23.62
C MET A 402 -17.22 16.24 -24.88
N SER A 403 -17.14 17.55 -25.12
CA SER A 403 -17.73 18.18 -26.29
C SER A 403 -17.08 17.70 -27.60
N GLY A 404 -17.87 17.62 -28.68
CA GLY A 404 -17.40 17.21 -30.01
C GLY A 404 -17.07 15.71 -30.18
N VAL A 405 -17.13 14.89 -29.13
CA VAL A 405 -16.92 13.44 -29.23
C VAL A 405 -18.18 12.75 -29.76
N SER A 406 -18.02 11.86 -30.74
CA SER A 406 -19.10 11.16 -31.44
C SER A 406 -18.63 9.82 -31.97
N GLY A 407 -19.50 8.79 -32.00
CA GLY A 407 -19.14 7.45 -32.51
C GLY A 407 -18.19 6.64 -31.60
N VAL A 408 -18.04 7.06 -30.35
CA VAL A 408 -17.31 6.40 -29.26
C VAL A 408 -18.22 6.46 -28.04
N GLU A 409 -18.43 5.33 -27.36
CA GLU A 409 -19.31 5.25 -26.19
C GLU A 409 -18.71 6.02 -25.00
N PHE A 410 -19.44 6.97 -24.43
CA PHE A 410 -19.05 7.58 -23.16
C PHE A 410 -19.52 6.71 -21.99
N VAL A 411 -18.63 6.49 -21.02
CA VAL A 411 -18.96 5.86 -19.74
C VAL A 411 -18.73 6.87 -18.60
N PRO A 412 -19.79 7.41 -17.97
CA PRO A 412 -19.64 8.35 -16.86
C PRO A 412 -19.02 7.71 -15.60
N MET A 413 -18.35 8.55 -14.82
CA MET A 413 -17.78 8.21 -13.51
C MET A 413 -18.33 9.15 -12.42
N VAL A 414 -18.60 8.59 -11.23
CA VAL A 414 -18.72 9.38 -9.99
C VAL A 414 -17.43 9.21 -9.20
N TRP A 415 -16.52 10.17 -9.37
CA TRP A 415 -15.11 10.04 -8.98
C TRP A 415 -14.89 9.94 -7.47
N GLY A 416 -15.67 10.66 -6.65
CA GLY A 416 -15.48 10.74 -5.20
C GLY A 416 -16.73 11.22 -4.44
N SER A 417 -16.59 11.41 -3.14
CA SER A 417 -17.69 11.71 -2.19
C SER A 417 -18.31 13.12 -2.32
N GLY A 418 -17.68 14.05 -3.04
CA GLY A 418 -17.99 15.49 -2.95
C GLY A 418 -19.39 15.93 -3.42
N ASN A 419 -19.96 15.29 -4.45
CA ASN A 419 -21.31 15.62 -4.96
C ASN A 419 -22.01 14.41 -5.58
N VAL A 420 -22.02 13.28 -4.86
CA VAL A 420 -22.53 11.98 -5.34
C VAL A 420 -23.92 12.10 -5.98
N ALA A 421 -24.90 12.70 -5.31
CA ALA A 421 -26.26 12.82 -5.84
C ALA A 421 -26.33 13.68 -7.13
N GLY A 422 -25.60 14.80 -7.19
CA GLY A 422 -25.57 15.67 -8.36
C GLY A 422 -24.84 15.07 -9.56
N ASP A 423 -23.82 14.24 -9.32
CA ASP A 423 -23.04 13.58 -10.36
C ASP A 423 -23.72 12.29 -10.86
N LEU A 424 -24.44 11.57 -10.00
CA LEU A 424 -25.31 10.45 -10.41
C LEU A 424 -26.45 10.91 -11.34
N ALA A 425 -27.06 12.06 -11.08
CA ALA A 425 -28.10 12.62 -11.93
C ALA A 425 -27.58 12.92 -13.36
N LYS A 426 -26.37 13.47 -13.47
CA LYS A 426 -25.67 13.70 -14.75
C LYS A 426 -25.31 12.38 -15.43
N ALA A 427 -24.69 11.45 -14.69
CA ALA A 427 -24.28 10.15 -15.21
C ALA A 427 -25.45 9.37 -15.82
N LYS A 428 -26.61 9.36 -15.16
CA LYS A 428 -27.84 8.70 -15.64
C LYS A 428 -28.44 9.35 -16.90
N ALA A 429 -28.18 10.63 -17.16
CA ALA A 429 -28.55 11.28 -18.41
C ALA A 429 -27.56 10.98 -19.56
N ASN A 430 -26.30 10.67 -19.23
CA ASN A 430 -25.19 10.62 -20.17
C ASN A 430 -24.72 9.20 -20.55
N GLY A 431 -25.11 8.15 -19.83
CA GLY A 431 -24.65 6.78 -20.10
C GLY A 431 -25.60 5.68 -19.61
N LYS A 432 -25.22 4.42 -19.87
CA LYS A 432 -25.94 3.21 -19.39
C LYS A 432 -25.16 2.38 -18.38
N THR A 433 -23.84 2.60 -18.34
CA THR A 433 -22.90 1.97 -17.42
C THR A 433 -22.25 3.07 -16.59
N LEU A 434 -22.01 2.82 -15.31
CA LEU A 434 -21.44 3.76 -14.35
C LEU A 434 -20.14 3.18 -13.77
N LEU A 435 -19.06 3.98 -13.81
CA LEU A 435 -17.86 3.75 -13.01
C LEU A 435 -18.04 4.44 -11.65
N ALA A 436 -17.71 3.74 -10.56
CA ALA A 436 -17.78 4.32 -9.22
C ALA A 436 -16.44 5.01 -8.85
N PHE A 437 -16.20 5.15 -7.55
CA PHE A 437 -15.13 5.98 -6.99
C PHE A 437 -13.72 5.58 -7.44
N ASN A 438 -12.88 6.59 -7.69
CA ASN A 438 -11.56 6.46 -8.29
C ASN A 438 -10.45 6.44 -7.23
N GLU A 439 -9.70 5.35 -7.16
CA GLU A 439 -8.59 5.12 -6.22
C GLU A 439 -8.92 5.54 -4.77
N PRO A 440 -10.04 5.06 -4.18
CA PRO A 440 -10.45 5.44 -2.83
C PRO A 440 -9.49 4.96 -1.73
N ASP A 441 -8.59 4.03 -2.06
CA ASP A 441 -7.47 3.56 -1.25
C ASP A 441 -6.27 4.52 -1.22
N LEU A 442 -6.27 5.58 -2.03
CA LEU A 442 -5.25 6.65 -2.01
C LEU A 442 -5.81 7.98 -1.45
N LYS A 443 -4.97 8.64 -0.66
CA LYS A 443 -5.29 9.92 0.01
C LYS A 443 -5.32 11.10 -0.97
N GLU A 444 -4.50 11.00 -2.02
CA GLU A 444 -4.32 12.00 -3.07
C GLU A 444 -5.43 11.94 -4.14
N GLN A 445 -6.29 10.93 -4.05
CA GLN A 445 -7.39 10.63 -4.97
C GLN A 445 -8.73 10.79 -4.24
N SER A 446 -9.72 9.90 -4.44
CA SER A 446 -11.03 10.08 -3.81
C SER A 446 -11.05 9.86 -2.28
N ASN A 447 -10.06 9.16 -1.72
CA ASN A 447 -9.78 9.07 -0.28
C ASN A 447 -11.02 8.67 0.57
N MET A 448 -11.50 7.45 0.39
CA MET A 448 -12.72 6.94 1.03
C MET A 448 -12.49 5.58 1.68
N THR A 449 -12.95 5.38 2.90
CA THR A 449 -12.98 4.04 3.51
C THR A 449 -14.00 3.12 2.81
N PRO A 450 -13.83 1.78 2.88
CA PRO A 450 -14.84 0.85 2.36
C PRO A 450 -16.23 1.09 2.97
N ALA A 451 -16.31 1.46 4.26
CA ALA A 451 -17.57 1.79 4.93
C ALA A 451 -18.28 2.98 4.28
N GLN A 452 -17.58 4.11 4.08
CA GLN A 452 -18.15 5.30 3.43
C GLN A 452 -18.63 5.01 1.99
N VAL A 453 -17.90 4.16 1.25
CA VAL A 453 -18.33 3.71 -0.08
C VAL A 453 -19.60 2.86 0.01
N LEU A 454 -19.67 1.93 0.96
CA LEU A 454 -20.83 1.05 1.17
C LEU A 454 -22.08 1.81 1.67
N ASP A 455 -21.90 2.91 2.40
CA ASP A 455 -22.99 3.78 2.88
C ASP A 455 -23.58 4.65 1.75
N LEU A 456 -22.75 5.01 0.76
CA LEU A 456 -23.18 5.71 -0.45
C LEU A 456 -23.71 4.78 -1.55
N TRP A 457 -23.32 3.50 -1.53
CA TRP A 457 -23.61 2.52 -2.58
C TRP A 457 -25.09 2.40 -2.99
N PRO A 458 -26.08 2.43 -2.09
CA PRO A 458 -27.49 2.38 -2.47
C PRO A 458 -27.92 3.52 -3.40
N GLN A 459 -27.26 4.68 -3.35
CA GLN A 459 -27.52 5.79 -4.28
C GLN A 459 -27.02 5.47 -5.69
N LEU A 460 -25.86 4.82 -5.80
CA LEU A 460 -25.28 4.38 -7.07
C LEU A 460 -26.17 3.30 -7.70
N GLU A 461 -26.67 2.35 -6.90
CA GLU A 461 -27.60 1.32 -7.36
C GLU A 461 -28.94 1.88 -7.83
N ALA A 462 -29.49 2.87 -7.13
CA ALA A 462 -30.77 3.51 -7.45
C ALA A 462 -30.78 4.25 -8.82
N THR A 463 -29.60 4.43 -9.45
CA THR A 463 -29.55 4.85 -10.86
C THR A 463 -30.21 3.85 -11.80
N GLY A 464 -30.18 2.55 -11.49
CA GLY A 464 -30.54 1.47 -12.41
C GLY A 464 -29.55 1.27 -13.55
N MET A 465 -28.39 1.94 -13.54
CA MET A 465 -27.31 1.74 -14.49
C MET A 465 -26.57 0.44 -14.19
N ARG A 466 -25.87 -0.12 -15.19
CA ARG A 466 -24.91 -1.20 -14.93
C ARG A 466 -23.73 -0.64 -14.13
N LEU A 467 -23.47 -1.19 -12.95
CA LEU A 467 -22.64 -0.58 -11.93
C LEU A 467 -21.31 -1.32 -11.77
N GLY A 468 -20.22 -0.63 -12.11
CA GLY A 468 -18.87 -1.08 -11.79
C GLY A 468 -18.55 -0.88 -10.33
N SER A 469 -17.60 -1.65 -9.80
CA SER A 469 -16.99 -1.39 -8.49
C SER A 469 -16.29 -0.01 -8.44
N PRO A 470 -15.81 0.43 -7.27
CA PRO A 470 -14.73 1.41 -7.20
C PRO A 470 -13.48 0.83 -7.87
N ALA A 471 -12.60 1.67 -8.38
CA ALA A 471 -11.32 1.26 -8.96
C ALA A 471 -10.19 1.52 -7.95
N PRO A 472 -9.72 0.50 -7.19
CA PRO A 472 -8.60 0.69 -6.28
C PRO A 472 -7.29 0.83 -7.06
N ALA A 473 -6.37 1.65 -6.55
CA ALA A 473 -5.04 1.83 -7.12
C ALA A 473 -4.22 0.52 -7.06
N PHE A 474 -4.40 -0.30 -6.01
CA PHE A 474 -3.68 -1.56 -5.87
C PHE A 474 -4.35 -2.63 -4.98
N GLY A 475 -3.95 -3.89 -5.22
CA GLY A 475 -4.27 -5.00 -4.33
C GLY A 475 -5.76 -5.32 -4.24
N ALA A 476 -6.48 -5.28 -5.35
CA ALA A 476 -7.88 -5.72 -5.43
C ALA A 476 -8.04 -7.23 -5.11
N ASP A 477 -7.02 -8.03 -5.42
CA ASP A 477 -6.94 -9.47 -5.12
C ASP A 477 -6.50 -9.79 -3.68
N THR A 478 -5.95 -8.80 -2.97
CA THR A 478 -5.26 -8.98 -1.69
C THR A 478 -6.26 -9.09 -0.53
N PRO A 479 -6.38 -10.27 0.14
CA PRO A 479 -7.39 -10.51 1.17
C PRO A 479 -7.31 -9.54 2.36
N GLY A 480 -8.45 -9.30 3.00
CA GLY A 480 -8.57 -8.53 4.24
C GLY A 480 -8.33 -7.02 4.12
N GLY A 481 -7.98 -6.51 2.94
CA GLY A 481 -7.74 -5.07 2.68
C GLY A 481 -8.84 -4.40 1.86
N TRP A 482 -8.63 -3.11 1.52
CA TRP A 482 -9.65 -2.17 1.03
C TRP A 482 -10.74 -2.79 0.13
N PHE A 483 -10.36 -3.35 -1.02
CA PHE A 483 -11.32 -3.87 -2.00
C PHE A 483 -12.03 -5.16 -1.54
N ASP A 484 -11.32 -6.01 -0.80
CA ASP A 484 -11.90 -7.23 -0.23
C ASP A 484 -12.88 -6.91 0.90
N GLN A 485 -12.59 -5.90 1.71
CA GLN A 485 -13.51 -5.34 2.71
C GLN A 485 -14.76 -4.73 2.06
N PHE A 486 -14.59 -4.00 0.95
CA PHE A 486 -15.71 -3.48 0.15
C PHE A 486 -16.57 -4.63 -0.39
N MET A 487 -15.99 -5.62 -1.09
CA MET A 487 -16.74 -6.74 -1.67
C MET A 487 -17.39 -7.64 -0.60
N ALA A 488 -16.76 -7.81 0.56
CA ALA A 488 -17.36 -8.49 1.70
C ALA A 488 -18.56 -7.72 2.27
N GLY A 489 -18.45 -6.39 2.40
CA GLY A 489 -19.54 -5.52 2.82
C GLY A 489 -20.69 -5.44 1.82
N VAL A 490 -20.41 -5.47 0.50
CA VAL A 490 -21.40 -5.60 -0.57
C VAL A 490 -22.22 -6.88 -0.36
N LYS A 491 -21.53 -8.01 -0.18
CA LYS A 491 -22.18 -9.32 0.08
C LYS A 491 -22.96 -9.33 1.39
N GLN A 492 -22.45 -8.71 2.45
CA GLN A 492 -23.12 -8.65 3.76
C GLN A 492 -24.39 -7.78 3.72
N ARG A 493 -24.37 -6.67 2.96
CA ARG A 493 -25.49 -5.73 2.83
C ARG A 493 -26.48 -6.09 1.72
N GLY A 494 -26.22 -7.13 0.92
CA GLY A 494 -27.07 -7.55 -0.20
C GLY A 494 -27.03 -6.61 -1.42
N LEU A 495 -25.92 -5.89 -1.58
CA LEU A 495 -25.73 -4.85 -2.62
C LEU A 495 -25.26 -5.45 -3.96
N ARG A 496 -25.48 -4.72 -5.06
CA ARG A 496 -25.09 -5.12 -6.43
C ARG A 496 -23.75 -4.53 -6.86
N VAL A 497 -22.93 -5.34 -7.52
CA VAL A 497 -21.78 -4.95 -8.35
C VAL A 497 -21.82 -5.83 -9.61
N ASP A 498 -21.87 -5.23 -10.80
CA ASP A 498 -22.07 -5.96 -12.07
C ASP A 498 -20.76 -6.31 -12.80
N PHE A 499 -19.68 -5.62 -12.46
CA PHE A 499 -18.31 -5.82 -12.96
C PHE A 499 -17.31 -5.13 -12.03
N ILE A 500 -16.04 -5.55 -12.09
CA ILE A 500 -14.95 -4.98 -11.28
C ILE A 500 -14.05 -4.12 -12.15
N THR A 501 -13.79 -2.90 -11.69
CA THR A 501 -12.84 -1.94 -12.29
C THR A 501 -11.48 -2.07 -11.63
N LEU A 502 -10.41 -2.15 -12.41
CA LEU A 502 -9.04 -2.28 -11.94
C LEU A 502 -8.10 -1.26 -12.57
N HIS A 503 -7.20 -0.70 -11.76
CA HIS A 503 -6.01 0.02 -12.23
C HIS A 503 -4.77 -0.89 -12.10
N TRP A 504 -3.79 -0.70 -12.99
CA TRP A 504 -2.50 -1.40 -12.90
C TRP A 504 -1.37 -0.63 -13.61
N TYR A 505 -0.28 -0.35 -12.91
CA TYR A 505 0.90 0.27 -13.49
C TYR A 505 2.14 -0.60 -13.29
N GLY A 506 2.74 -1.05 -14.40
CA GLY A 506 3.89 -1.94 -14.39
C GLY A 506 5.20 -1.22 -14.10
N GLY A 507 5.77 -1.44 -12.91
CA GLY A 507 7.10 -0.93 -12.54
C GLY A 507 8.28 -1.75 -13.08
N ASP A 508 8.00 -2.99 -13.51
CA ASP A 508 8.91 -3.80 -14.32
C ASP A 508 8.66 -3.48 -15.81
N PHE A 509 9.71 -3.09 -16.52
CA PHE A 509 9.68 -2.74 -17.93
C PHE A 509 10.24 -3.87 -18.82
N GLY A 510 10.48 -5.05 -18.25
CA GLY A 510 10.88 -6.26 -18.97
C GLY A 510 9.72 -6.92 -19.73
N PRO A 511 10.01 -7.92 -20.58
CA PRO A 511 9.01 -8.57 -21.44
C PRO A 511 7.93 -9.35 -20.67
N ASN A 512 8.11 -9.57 -19.36
CA ASN A 512 7.17 -10.32 -18.53
C ASN A 512 6.01 -9.48 -17.97
N ALA A 513 6.03 -8.15 -18.15
CA ALA A 513 5.04 -7.24 -17.58
C ALA A 513 3.58 -7.57 -17.97
N ALA A 514 3.34 -8.04 -19.20
CA ALA A 514 2.01 -8.47 -19.63
C ALA A 514 1.50 -9.72 -18.88
N ASN A 515 2.39 -10.61 -18.44
CA ASN A 515 2.03 -11.76 -17.61
C ASN A 515 1.75 -11.33 -16.16
N GLN A 516 2.49 -10.35 -15.62
CA GLN A 516 2.22 -9.79 -14.29
C GLN A 516 0.82 -9.15 -14.22
N LEU A 517 0.47 -8.34 -15.23
CA LEU A 517 -0.88 -7.81 -15.42
C LEU A 517 -1.92 -8.94 -15.52
N LYS A 518 -1.68 -9.95 -16.37
CA LYS A 518 -2.57 -11.12 -16.52
C LYS A 518 -2.81 -11.83 -15.19
N THR A 519 -1.77 -12.05 -14.39
CA THR A 519 -1.86 -12.70 -13.08
C THR A 519 -2.73 -11.90 -12.11
N TYR A 520 -2.54 -10.58 -12.03
CA TYR A 520 -3.38 -9.71 -11.19
C TYR A 520 -4.86 -9.78 -11.57
N ILE A 521 -5.18 -9.62 -12.86
CA ILE A 521 -6.56 -9.72 -13.38
C ILE A 521 -7.15 -11.12 -13.08
N GLN A 522 -6.38 -12.18 -13.32
CA GLN A 522 -6.81 -13.56 -13.05
C GLN A 522 -7.07 -13.81 -11.56
N ASN A 523 -6.25 -13.25 -10.65
CA ASN A 523 -6.45 -13.36 -9.21
C ASN A 523 -7.76 -12.70 -8.77
N VAL A 524 -8.04 -11.47 -9.24
CA VAL A 524 -9.29 -10.75 -8.96
C VAL A 524 -10.49 -11.54 -9.49
N TYR A 525 -10.43 -12.00 -10.74
CA TYR A 525 -11.51 -12.81 -11.34
C TYR A 525 -11.74 -14.13 -10.59
N ASN A 526 -10.66 -14.80 -10.16
CA ASN A 526 -10.74 -16.03 -9.37
C ASN A 526 -11.28 -15.81 -7.95
N ARG A 527 -11.21 -14.58 -7.42
CA ARG A 527 -11.67 -14.26 -6.06
C ARG A 527 -13.15 -13.85 -6.01
N TYR A 528 -13.63 -13.11 -7.00
CA TYR A 528 -14.97 -12.51 -6.98
C TYR A 528 -15.90 -12.97 -8.11
N HIS A 529 -15.38 -13.62 -9.15
CA HIS A 529 -16.14 -14.18 -10.29
C HIS A 529 -17.06 -13.18 -11.05
N LEU A 530 -16.75 -11.88 -10.98
CA LEU A 530 -17.40 -10.84 -11.77
C LEU A 530 -16.55 -10.48 -13.01
N PRO A 531 -17.17 -10.01 -14.11
CA PRO A 531 -16.43 -9.52 -15.28
C PRO A 531 -15.47 -8.37 -14.92
N ILE A 532 -14.35 -8.27 -15.63
CA ILE A 532 -13.30 -7.29 -15.34
C ILE A 532 -13.23 -6.19 -16.41
N TRP A 533 -13.12 -4.93 -15.95
CA TRP A 533 -12.77 -3.76 -16.74
C TRP A 533 -11.43 -3.21 -16.24
N LEU A 534 -10.42 -3.15 -17.11
CA LEU A 534 -9.13 -2.53 -16.80
C LEU A 534 -9.19 -1.04 -17.16
N THR A 535 -9.63 -0.18 -16.24
CA THR A 535 -9.97 1.23 -16.51
C THR A 535 -8.76 2.12 -16.70
N GLU A 536 -7.64 1.83 -16.04
CA GLU A 536 -6.34 2.45 -16.30
C GLU A 536 -5.24 1.40 -16.30
N TYR A 537 -4.41 1.39 -17.35
CA TYR A 537 -3.13 0.67 -17.28
C TYR A 537 -2.06 1.26 -18.19
N ALA A 538 -0.80 1.14 -17.74
CA ALA A 538 0.39 1.45 -18.51
C ALA A 538 1.65 0.81 -17.87
N LEU A 539 2.83 1.09 -18.44
CA LEU A 539 4.12 0.88 -17.76
C LEU A 539 4.60 2.20 -17.15
N MET A 540 4.52 2.30 -15.83
CA MET A 540 4.95 3.46 -15.04
C MET A 540 5.50 2.95 -13.71
N ARG A 541 6.67 3.45 -13.27
CA ARG A 541 7.18 3.16 -11.93
C ARG A 541 7.18 4.43 -11.09
N PHE A 542 6.39 4.41 -10.03
CA PHE A 542 6.32 5.50 -9.05
C PHE A 542 7.46 5.34 -8.03
N ASP A 543 8.64 5.87 -8.40
CA ASP A 543 9.78 6.04 -7.49
C ASP A 543 9.71 7.46 -6.86
N ASN A 544 10.85 8.13 -6.67
CA ASN A 544 10.93 9.53 -6.28
C ASN A 544 10.58 10.45 -7.48
N GLY A 545 9.33 10.38 -7.92
CA GLY A 545 8.84 10.84 -9.23
C GLY A 545 8.51 9.67 -10.17
N THR A 546 7.64 9.92 -11.16
CA THR A 546 7.23 8.90 -12.14
C THR A 546 8.35 8.63 -13.15
N VAL A 547 8.83 7.39 -13.16
CA VAL A 547 9.77 6.88 -14.17
C VAL A 547 8.98 6.16 -15.26
N TYR A 548 9.32 6.47 -16.51
CA TYR A 548 8.74 5.86 -17.71
C TYR A 548 9.75 4.92 -18.39
N PRO A 549 9.29 3.85 -19.07
CA PRO A 549 10.11 2.98 -19.92
C PRO A 549 10.48 3.63 -21.25
N SER A 550 11.38 2.99 -22.02
CA SER A 550 11.66 3.40 -23.40
C SER A 550 10.44 3.15 -24.32
N THR A 551 10.39 3.85 -25.45
CA THR A 551 9.31 3.71 -26.44
C THR A 551 9.16 2.26 -26.94
N ASP A 552 10.29 1.56 -27.16
CA ASP A 552 10.28 0.15 -27.59
C ASP A 552 9.67 -0.77 -26.53
N GLN A 553 9.96 -0.52 -25.25
CA GLN A 553 9.36 -1.25 -24.13
C GLN A 553 7.85 -0.98 -24.03
N GLN A 554 7.40 0.27 -24.24
CA GLN A 554 5.98 0.58 -24.31
C GLN A 554 5.29 -0.12 -25.49
N VAL A 555 5.87 -0.10 -26.69
CA VAL A 555 5.33 -0.76 -27.88
C VAL A 555 5.26 -2.28 -27.68
N ALA A 556 6.31 -2.90 -27.14
CA ALA A 556 6.32 -4.33 -26.82
C ALA A 556 5.26 -4.70 -25.77
N PHE A 557 5.07 -3.87 -24.75
CA PHE A 557 4.03 -4.07 -23.75
C PHE A 557 2.63 -3.82 -24.30
N VAL A 558 2.39 -2.81 -25.14
CA VAL A 558 1.11 -2.60 -25.83
C VAL A 558 0.74 -3.83 -26.65
N ASN A 559 1.65 -4.32 -27.49
CA ASN A 559 1.38 -5.47 -28.35
C ASN A 559 1.04 -6.74 -27.54
N SER A 560 1.82 -7.05 -26.50
CA SER A 560 1.63 -8.24 -25.66
C SER A 560 0.42 -8.13 -24.72
N SER A 561 0.23 -6.99 -24.06
CA SER A 561 -0.91 -6.76 -23.15
C SER A 561 -2.24 -6.74 -23.89
N THR A 562 -2.34 -6.06 -25.03
CA THR A 562 -3.61 -5.98 -25.78
C THR A 562 -4.00 -7.34 -26.37
N ALA A 563 -3.06 -8.08 -26.96
CA ALA A 563 -3.32 -9.44 -27.42
C ALA A 563 -3.80 -10.37 -26.30
N MET A 564 -3.19 -10.26 -25.11
CA MET A 564 -3.62 -10.96 -23.90
C MET A 564 -5.04 -10.57 -23.46
N LEU A 565 -5.34 -9.27 -23.34
CA LEU A 565 -6.64 -8.74 -22.88
C LEU A 565 -7.79 -9.05 -23.86
N GLN A 566 -7.52 -9.12 -25.17
CA GLN A 566 -8.50 -9.60 -26.16
C GLN A 566 -8.83 -11.08 -25.92
N GLY A 567 -7.82 -11.93 -25.68
CA GLY A 567 -7.99 -13.36 -25.43
C GLY A 567 -8.65 -13.75 -24.09
N LEU A 568 -8.65 -12.87 -23.09
CA LEU A 568 -9.33 -13.13 -21.81
C LEU A 568 -10.84 -12.91 -21.93
N SER A 569 -11.64 -13.98 -21.94
CA SER A 569 -13.11 -13.91 -22.05
C SER A 569 -13.79 -13.12 -20.94
N TYR A 570 -13.24 -13.19 -19.72
CA TYR A 570 -13.75 -12.46 -18.54
C TYR A 570 -13.28 -11.00 -18.44
N VAL A 571 -12.38 -10.54 -19.32
CA VAL A 571 -12.09 -9.12 -19.49
C VAL A 571 -13.01 -8.58 -20.57
N GLU A 572 -13.97 -7.74 -20.19
CA GLU A 572 -14.91 -7.14 -21.14
C GLU A 572 -14.32 -5.90 -21.82
N ARG A 573 -13.58 -5.08 -21.07
CA ARG A 573 -13.05 -3.79 -21.53
C ARG A 573 -11.70 -3.46 -20.93
N TYR A 574 -10.90 -2.70 -21.66
CA TYR A 574 -9.63 -2.16 -21.18
C TYR A 574 -9.38 -0.76 -21.78
N SER A 575 -8.69 0.09 -21.02
CA SER A 575 -8.41 1.49 -21.35
C SER A 575 -6.97 1.83 -20.99
N TRP A 576 -6.17 2.21 -21.99
CA TRP A 576 -4.79 2.63 -21.79
C TRP A 576 -4.71 4.02 -21.14
N PHE A 577 -3.81 4.19 -20.18
CA PHE A 577 -3.48 5.48 -19.57
C PHE A 577 -2.26 6.10 -20.28
N LEU A 578 -2.40 7.09 -21.15
CA LEU A 578 -3.61 7.84 -21.53
C LEU A 578 -3.56 8.28 -23.00
N LEU A 579 -4.63 8.89 -23.52
CA LEU A 579 -4.69 9.26 -24.95
C LEU A 579 -3.62 10.28 -25.36
N TYR A 580 -3.39 11.33 -24.56
CA TYR A 580 -2.46 12.42 -24.88
C TYR A 580 -1.26 12.47 -23.93
N THR A 581 -0.08 12.76 -24.47
CA THR A 581 1.11 12.99 -23.63
C THR A 581 1.05 14.37 -22.96
N SER A 582 1.39 14.39 -21.67
CA SER A 582 1.58 15.61 -20.88
C SER A 582 3.04 16.11 -20.96
N LYS A 583 3.99 15.20 -21.18
CA LYS A 583 5.44 15.43 -21.19
C LYS A 583 6.12 14.43 -22.13
N SER A 584 7.06 14.92 -22.94
CA SER A 584 7.88 14.07 -23.82
C SER A 584 8.50 12.90 -23.05
N GLY A 585 8.21 11.66 -23.48
CA GLY A 585 8.67 10.43 -22.84
C GLY A 585 7.70 9.78 -21.85
N ASP A 586 6.49 10.31 -21.64
CA ASP A 586 5.44 9.63 -20.87
C ASP A 586 4.70 8.54 -21.69
N THR A 587 3.50 8.13 -21.26
CA THR A 587 2.72 7.02 -21.83
C THR A 587 1.69 7.45 -22.90
N GLY A 588 1.71 8.72 -23.33
CA GLY A 588 0.71 9.27 -24.24
C GLY A 588 0.66 8.60 -25.62
N LEU A 589 -0.55 8.27 -26.08
CA LEU A 589 -0.76 7.71 -27.42
C LEU A 589 -0.66 8.77 -28.55
N TYR A 590 -0.87 10.06 -28.27
CA TYR A 590 -0.84 11.16 -29.25
C TYR A 590 -0.08 12.39 -28.70
N SER A 591 0.74 13.02 -29.55
CA SER A 591 1.63 14.14 -29.15
C SER A 591 0.95 15.50 -29.05
N ASN A 592 -0.09 15.71 -29.86
CA ASN A 592 -1.11 16.76 -29.85
C ASN A 592 -1.89 16.63 -31.18
N GLY A 593 -3.20 16.89 -31.19
CA GLY A 593 -4.01 16.66 -32.40
C GLY A 593 -4.15 15.16 -32.74
N THR A 594 -3.99 14.79 -34.01
CA THR A 594 -4.31 13.44 -34.52
C THR A 594 -3.10 12.61 -34.97
N THR A 595 -1.87 13.04 -34.68
CA THR A 595 -0.66 12.25 -34.98
C THR A 595 -0.34 11.32 -33.82
N PRO A 596 -0.42 9.98 -33.98
CA PRO A 596 -0.08 9.05 -32.91
C PRO A 596 1.43 9.00 -32.67
N THR A 597 1.82 8.75 -31.42
CA THR A 597 3.16 8.30 -31.06
C THR A 597 3.41 6.89 -31.60
N GLN A 598 4.64 6.36 -31.50
CA GLN A 598 4.89 4.94 -31.83
C GLN A 598 4.04 4.00 -30.95
N VAL A 599 3.80 4.37 -29.69
CA VAL A 599 2.91 3.68 -28.75
C VAL A 599 1.45 3.78 -29.21
N GLY A 600 1.00 4.96 -29.64
CA GLY A 600 -0.31 5.17 -30.28
C GLY A 600 -0.50 4.36 -31.55
N ALA A 601 0.52 4.26 -32.39
CA ALA A 601 0.47 3.47 -33.63
C ALA A 601 0.32 1.97 -33.33
N ALA A 602 1.02 1.46 -32.32
CA ALA A 602 0.85 0.10 -31.82
C ALA A 602 -0.57 -0.12 -31.23
N TYR A 603 -1.05 0.80 -30.37
CA TYR A 603 -2.38 0.68 -29.76
C TYR A 603 -3.52 0.82 -30.76
N ARG A 604 -3.32 1.60 -31.84
CA ARG A 604 -4.23 1.72 -32.99
C ARG A 604 -4.30 0.42 -33.80
N ALA A 605 -3.16 -0.22 -34.05
CA ALA A 605 -3.06 -1.49 -34.75
C ALA A 605 -3.62 -2.67 -33.93
N ALA A 606 -3.46 -2.62 -32.60
CA ALA A 606 -3.95 -3.64 -31.69
C ALA A 606 -5.49 -3.74 -31.64
N GLY A 607 -5.99 -4.96 -31.41
CA GLY A 607 -7.39 -5.23 -31.11
C GLY A 607 -8.34 -5.11 -32.31
N GLY A 608 -8.07 -5.87 -33.36
CA GLY A 608 -8.95 -6.04 -34.52
C GLY A 608 -8.55 -7.15 -35.47
#